data_AF-A0A4Q7TEN8-F1
#
_entry.id   AF-A0A4Q7TEN8-F1
#
_cell.length_a   1.000
_cell.length_b   1.000
_cell.length_c   1.000
_cell.angle_alpha   90.00
_cell.angle_beta   90.00
_cell.angle_gamma   90.00
#
_symmetry.space_group_name_H-M   'P 1'
#
loop_
_entity.id
_entity.type
_entity.pdbx_description
1 polymer ?
#
loop_
_entity_poly.entity_id
_entity_poly.type
_entity_poly.pdbx_seq_one_letter_code
_entity_poly.pdbx_strand_id
1 'polypeptide(L)' 'MMKERDSTPAISAEERAKRQRAVDFARGSVRFEGFILGPEVEELNRRFIEGELTSDEHVAETLRLYDPALRD' A
#
# COMPACT_ATOMS: atom_id res chain seq x y z
N MET A 1 -15.71 7.71 25.02
CA MET A 1 -15.21 6.46 24.39
C MET A 1 -14.78 6.80 22.97
N MET A 2 -13.49 6.95 22.74
CA MET A 2 -12.88 6.94 21.40
C MET A 2 -11.84 5.83 21.47
N LYS A 3 -12.06 4.75 20.71
CA LYS A 3 -11.09 3.65 20.61
C LYS A 3 -9.78 4.21 20.07
N GLU A 4 -8.69 3.97 20.80
CA GLU A 4 -7.32 4.19 20.36
C GLU A 4 -7.14 3.54 18.99
N ARG A 5 -6.92 4.35 17.95
CA ARG A 5 -6.42 3.86 16.66
C ARG A 5 -4.90 3.93 16.72
N ASP A 6 -4.32 2.99 17.45
CA ASP A 6 -2.89 2.72 17.37
C ASP A 6 -2.71 1.30 16.82
N SER A 7 -3.24 1.08 15.61
CA SER A 7 -3.08 -0.17 14.86
C SER A 7 -2.03 -0.05 13.77
N THR A 8 -1.21 1.00 13.78
CA THR A 8 -0.13 1.21 12.80
C THR A 8 1.11 0.43 13.28
N PRO A 9 1.57 -0.60 12.55
CA PRO A 9 2.89 -1.15 12.77
C PRO A 9 3.96 -0.06 12.82
N ALA A 10 4.63 0.09 13.97
CA ALA A 10 5.80 0.95 14.07
C ALA A 10 6.96 0.31 13.27
N ILE A 11 7.19 0.78 12.04
CA ILE A 11 8.31 0.32 11.20
C ILE A 11 9.53 1.23 11.37
N SER A 12 10.72 0.68 11.10
CA SER A 12 11.96 1.45 11.13
C SER A 12 12.08 2.40 9.92
N ALA A 13 12.91 3.44 10.04
CA ALA A 13 13.23 4.31 8.91
C ALA A 13 13.86 3.55 7.73
N GLU A 14 14.65 2.51 8.03
CA GLU A 14 15.24 1.63 7.01
C GLU A 14 14.16 0.83 6.26
N GLU A 15 13.20 0.26 6.99
CA GLU A 15 12.09 -0.48 6.40
C GLU A 15 11.19 0.45 5.57
N ARG A 16 10.87 1.65 6.08
CA ARG A 16 10.14 2.67 5.31
C ARG A 16 10.87 3.01 4.00
N ALA A 17 12.19 3.22 4.05
CA ALA A 17 12.99 3.51 2.86
C ALA A 17 13.05 2.33 1.88
N LYS A 18 13.09 1.09 2.38
CA LYS A 18 13.01 -0.11 1.57
C LYS A 18 11.66 -0.22 0.84
N ARG A 19 10.55 0.00 1.56
CA ARG A 19 9.20 -0.01 0.98
C ARG A 19 9.00 1.09 -0.06
N GLN A 20 9.49 2.30 0.22
CA GLN A 20 9.47 3.40 -0.74
C GLN A 20 10.16 3.01 -2.06
N ARG A 21 11.38 2.45 -2.00
CA ARG A 21 12.10 1.99 -3.20
C ARG A 21 11.34 0.91 -3.96
N ALA A 22 10.71 -0.03 -3.26
CA ALA A 22 9.93 -1.09 -3.89
C ALA A 22 8.70 -0.53 -4.63
N VAL A 23 7.96 0.38 -3.99
CA VAL A 23 6.80 1.05 -4.60
C VAL A 23 7.22 1.92 -5.77
N ASP A 24 8.31 2.68 -5.66
CA ASP A 24 8.80 3.54 -6.74
C ASP A 24 9.22 2.71 -7.96
N PHE A 25 9.88 1.58 -7.74
CA PHE A 25 10.23 0.65 -8.80
C PHE A 25 8.97 0.08 -9.49
N ALA A 26 8.01 -0.41 -8.71
CA ALA A 26 6.75 -0.95 -9.25
C ALA A 26 5.96 0.10 -10.04
N ARG A 27 5.86 1.34 -9.51
CA ARG A 27 5.24 2.48 -10.20
C ARG A 27 5.95 2.78 -11.51
N GLY A 28 7.28 2.75 -11.51
CA GLY A 28 8.11 2.91 -12.71
C GLY A 28 7.82 1.86 -13.78
N SER A 29 7.73 0.59 -13.38
CA SER A 29 7.40 -0.52 -14.29
C SER A 29 6.01 -0.37 -14.91
N VAL A 30 4.98 -0.07 -14.11
CA VAL A 30 3.62 0.17 -14.63
C VAL A 30 3.58 1.35 -15.61
N ARG A 31 4.31 2.43 -15.30
CA ARG A 31 4.44 3.59 -16.19
C ARG A 31 5.17 3.25 -17.49
N PHE A 32 6.20 2.41 -17.42
CA PHE A 32 6.94 1.95 -18.59
C PHE A 32 6.04 1.18 -19.57
N GLU A 33 5.04 0.46 -19.07
CA GLU A 33 4.02 -0.23 -19.87
C GLU A 33 2.91 0.70 -20.41
N GLY A 34 2.96 2.01 -20.10
CA GLY A 34 2.00 3.00 -20.59
C GLY A 34 0.80 3.23 -19.68
N PHE A 35 0.80 2.69 -18.45
CA PHE A 35 -0.29 2.85 -17.49
C PHE A 35 0.09 3.82 -16.35
N ILE A 36 -0.92 4.47 -15.76
CA ILE A 36 -0.76 5.28 -14.55
C ILE A 36 -1.60 4.65 -13.44
N LEU A 37 -1.02 4.50 -12.25
CA LEU A 37 -1.75 3.99 -11.09
C LEU A 37 -2.88 4.96 -10.71
N GLY A 38 -4.04 4.40 -10.38
CA GLY A 38 -5.17 5.15 -9.85
C GLY A 38 -4.91 5.66 -8.42
N PRO A 39 -5.65 6.69 -7.98
CA PRO A 39 -5.46 7.30 -6.67
C PRO A 39 -5.68 6.33 -5.52
N GLU A 40 -6.58 5.35 -5.66
CA GLU A 40 -6.86 4.33 -4.65
C GLU A 40 -5.65 3.43 -4.39
N VAL A 41 -4.93 3.02 -5.45
CA VAL A 41 -3.71 2.21 -5.31
C VAL A 41 -2.56 3.04 -4.75
N GLU A 42 -2.43 4.31 -5.16
CA GLU A 42 -1.40 5.21 -4.59
C GLU A 42 -1.61 5.43 -3.09
N GLU A 43 -2.85 5.51 -2.62
CA GLU A 43 -3.13 5.60 -1.18
C GLU A 43 -2.78 4.30 -0.45
N LEU A 44 -3.09 3.13 -1.01
CA LEU A 44 -2.66 1.85 -0.42
C LEU A 44 -1.13 1.72 -0.35
N ASN A 45 -0.42 2.17 -1.38
CA ASN A 45 1.04 2.23 -1.39
C ASN A 45 1.58 3.17 -0.31
N ARG A 46 0.99 4.36 -0.14
CA ARG A 46 1.36 5.31 0.92
C ARG A 46 1.20 4.68 2.29
N ARG A 47 0.06 4.04 2.56
CA ARG A 47 -0.22 3.35 3.82
C ARG A 47 0.77 2.22 4.08
N PHE A 48 1.12 1.42 3.07
CA PHE A 48 2.16 0.41 3.18
C PHE A 48 3.54 1.01 3.49
N ILE A 49 3.93 2.10 2.83
CA ILE A 49 5.21 2.79 3.06
C ILE A 49 5.30 3.33 4.49
N GLU A 50 4.22 3.92 5.01
CA GLU A 50 4.18 4.46 6.39
C GLU A 50 4.02 3.38 7.46
N GLY A 51 3.88 2.11 7.07
CA GLY A 51 3.71 1.01 8.00
C GLY A 51 2.28 0.83 8.50
N GLU A 52 1.30 1.57 7.97
CA GLU A 52 -0.13 1.40 8.29
C GLU A 52 -0.71 0.08 7.76
N LEU A 53 -0.02 -0.56 6.81
CA LEU A 53 -0.34 -1.89 6.30
C LEU A 53 0.88 -2.81 6.42
N THR A 54 0.63 -4.06 6.79
CA THR A 54 1.55 -5.16 6.53
C THR A 54 1.61 -5.46 5.02
N SER A 55 2.58 -6.27 4.61
CA SER A 55 2.68 -6.69 3.19
C SER A 55 1.44 -7.48 2.74
N ASP A 56 0.92 -8.36 3.60
CA ASP A 56 -0.24 -9.19 3.28
C ASP A 56 -1.52 -8.34 3.17
N GLU A 57 -1.70 -7.37 4.08
CA GLU A 57 -2.81 -6.43 4.00
C GLU A 57 -2.70 -5.53 2.77
N HIS A 58 -1.50 -5.04 2.41
CA HIS A 58 -1.30 -4.24 1.21
C HIS A 58 -1.71 -4.99 -0.06
N VAL A 59 -1.33 -6.27 -0.18
CA VAL A 59 -1.75 -7.13 -1.30
C VAL A 59 -3.26 -7.37 -1.26
N ALA A 60 -3.81 -7.76 -0.11
CA ALA A 60 -5.23 -8.05 0.02
C ALA A 60 -6.09 -6.83 -0.33
N GLU A 61 -5.80 -5.66 0.22
CA GLU A 61 -6.55 -4.43 -0.08
C GLU A 61 -6.43 -4.02 -1.55
N THR A 62 -5.26 -4.20 -2.17
CA THR A 62 -5.07 -3.93 -3.60
C THR A 62 -5.95 -4.85 -4.46
N LEU A 63 -6.05 -6.13 -4.10
CA LEU A 63 -6.93 -7.08 -4.81
C LEU A 63 -8.41 -6.73 -4.63
N ARG A 64 -8.85 -6.31 -3.42
CA ARG A 64 -10.24 -5.87 -3.17
C ARG A 64 -10.70 -4.70 -4.03
N LEU A 65 -9.76 -3.84 -4.46
CA LEU A 65 -10.08 -2.75 -5.38
C LEU A 65 -10.58 -3.25 -6.74
N TYR A 66 -10.20 -4.44 -7.18
CA TYR A 66 -10.49 -4.92 -8.53
C TYR A 66 -11.31 -6.20 -8.57
N ASP A 67 -11.31 -6.99 -7.51
CA ASP A 67 -12.11 -8.21 -7.39
C ASP A 67 -13.41 -7.93 -6.60
N PRO A 68 -14.59 -7.91 -7.27
CA PRO A 68 -15.87 -7.71 -6.59
C PRO A 68 -16.19 -8.83 -5.58
N ALA A 69 -15.63 -10.03 -5.76
CA ALA A 69 -15.86 -11.15 -4.85
C ALA A 69 -15.15 -10.99 -3.49
N LEU A 70 -14.22 -10.02 -3.39
CA LEU A 70 -13.49 -9.72 -2.16
C LEU A 70 -13.99 -8.43 -1.46
N ARG A 71 -15.09 -7.84 -1.94
CA ARG A 71 -15.76 -6.70 -1.30
C ARG A 71 -16.92 -7.22 -0.45
N ASP A 72 -16.87 -7.00 0.86
CA ASP A 72 -17.94 -7.35 1.82
C ASP A 72 -19.25 -6.58 1.55
#